data_AF-A0AAE4JTX8-F1
#
_entry.id   AF-A0AAE4JTX8-F1
#
_cell.length_a   1.000
_cell.length_b   1.000
_cell.length_c   1.000
_cell.angle_alpha   90.00
_cell.angle_beta   90.00
_cell.angle_gamma   90.00
#
_symmetry.space_group_name_H-M   'P 1'
#
loop_
_entity.id
_entity.type
_entity.pdbx_description
1 polymer ?
#
loop_
_entity_poly.entity_id
_entity_poly.type
_entity_poly.pdbx_seq_one_letter_code
_entity_poly.pdbx_strand_id
1 'polypeptide(L)'
;MACIFCDIAAGKAPCHKIWEDEHYLAFLSIFPNTDGFTVVIPKAHYPSYAFDLEDDVLTGLVLATKKVAKVLEKAFPDVARCGMFFEGYGVDHIHSKLSPMHGTADMTEWRPIEHKQPAFYTQYPGFLSSHDCERADDKKLAELAAAIRAGQEK
;
A
#
# COMPACT_ATOMS: atom_id res chain seq x y z
N MET A 1 -11.38 -10.97 -18.62
CA MET A 1 -9.91 -10.82 -18.55
C MET A 1 -9.37 -11.86 -17.59
N ALA A 2 -8.21 -12.47 -17.86
CA ALA A 2 -7.59 -13.39 -16.91
C ALA A 2 -6.89 -12.58 -15.80
N CYS A 3 -7.34 -12.74 -14.55
CA CYS A 3 -6.74 -12.08 -13.39
C CYS A 3 -5.75 -13.03 -12.73
N ILE A 4 -4.46 -12.67 -12.74
CA ILE A 4 -3.40 -13.48 -12.11
C ILE A 4 -3.62 -13.70 -10.62
N PHE A 5 -4.19 -12.72 -9.90
CA PHE A 5 -4.49 -12.86 -8.47
C PHE A 5 -5.66 -13.81 -8.20
N CYS A 6 -6.64 -13.90 -9.10
CA CYS A 6 -7.67 -14.94 -9.04
C CYS A 6 -7.06 -16.33 -9.25
N ASP A 7 -6.12 -16.48 -10.19
CA ASP A 7 -5.43 -17.75 -10.42
C ASP A 7 -4.55 -18.14 -9.23
N ILE A 8 -3.89 -17.18 -8.59
CA ILE A 8 -3.15 -17.40 -7.33
C ILE A 8 -4.12 -17.83 -6.21
N ALA A 9 -5.22 -17.10 -6.00
CA ALA A 9 -6.21 -17.42 -4.97
C ALA A 9 -6.88 -18.79 -5.18
N ALA A 10 -7.01 -19.22 -6.44
CA ALA A 10 -7.54 -20.54 -6.82
C ALA A 10 -6.47 -21.65 -6.85
N GLY A 11 -5.20 -21.36 -6.55
CA GLY A 11 -4.10 -22.33 -6.58
C GLY A 11 -3.69 -22.78 -7.99
N LYS A 12 -4.08 -22.05 -9.03
CA LYS A 12 -3.74 -22.33 -10.44
C LYS A 12 -2.40 -21.72 -10.85
N ALA A 13 -1.97 -20.66 -10.17
CA ALA A 13 -0.65 -20.05 -10.35
C ALA A 13 0.17 -20.16 -9.06
N PRO A 14 1.51 -20.30 -9.14
CA PRO A 14 2.35 -20.41 -7.97
C PRO A 14 2.43 -19.07 -7.22
N CYS A 15 2.56 -19.13 -5.90
CA CYS A 15 2.89 -17.98 -5.07
C CYS A 15 3.70 -18.40 -3.84
N HIS A 16 4.45 -17.47 -3.27
CA HIS A 16 5.12 -17.65 -1.98
C HIS A 16 4.20 -17.13 -0.86
N LYS A 17 3.19 -17.95 -0.53
CA LYS A 17 2.19 -17.65 0.50
C LYS A 17 2.82 -17.53 1.89
N ILE A 18 2.44 -16.48 2.63
CA ILE A 18 2.91 -16.26 4.01
C ILE A 18 1.77 -16.26 5.04
N TRP A 19 0.55 -15.99 4.61
CA TRP A 19 -0.63 -15.96 5.48
C TRP A 19 -1.90 -16.11 4.64
N GLU A 20 -2.93 -16.73 5.21
CA GLU A 20 -4.23 -16.94 4.56
C GLU A 20 -5.30 -17.14 5.63
N ASP A 21 -6.50 -16.64 5.37
CA ASP A 21 -7.71 -17.02 6.09
C ASP A 21 -8.83 -17.40 5.11
N GLU A 22 -10.08 -17.47 5.56
CA GLU A 22 -11.21 -17.83 4.70
C GLU A 22 -11.38 -16.88 3.50
N HIS A 23 -11.12 -15.57 3.69
CA HIS A 23 -11.45 -14.54 2.72
C HIS A 23 -10.23 -13.86 2.09
N TYR A 24 -9.07 -13.94 2.72
CA TYR A 24 -7.88 -13.20 2.31
C TYR A 24 -6.66 -14.10 2.16
N LEU A 25 -5.73 -13.65 1.34
CA LEU A 25 -4.46 -14.33 1.05
C LEU A 25 -3.34 -13.29 1.00
N ALA A 26 -2.20 -13.61 1.60
CA ALA A 26 -0.99 -12.81 1.54
C ALA A 26 0.19 -13.62 1.03
N PHE A 27 0.95 -13.04 0.10
CA PHE A 27 2.10 -13.66 -0.54
C PHE A 27 3.17 -12.63 -0.89
N LEU A 28 4.42 -13.08 -1.02
CA LEU A 28 5.53 -12.21 -1.40
C LEU A 28 5.40 -11.76 -2.85
N SER A 29 5.68 -10.48 -3.12
CA SER A 29 5.83 -10.00 -4.49
C SER A 29 7.07 -10.63 -5.12
N ILE A 30 6.96 -11.00 -6.40
CA ILE A 30 8.11 -11.42 -7.20
C ILE A 30 8.98 -10.23 -7.66
N PHE A 31 8.49 -9.00 -7.46
CA PHE A 31 9.21 -7.74 -7.69
C PHE A 31 9.28 -6.94 -6.38
N PRO A 32 10.04 -7.40 -5.38
CA PRO A 32 10.13 -6.72 -4.09
C PRO A 32 10.98 -5.45 -4.19
N ASN A 33 10.63 -4.40 -3.45
CA ASN A 33 11.47 -3.22 -3.24
C ASN A 33 12.15 -3.18 -1.86
N THR A 34 11.81 -4.13 -1.00
CA THR A 34 12.39 -4.38 0.33
C THR A 34 12.17 -5.86 0.68
N ASP A 35 12.97 -6.39 1.60
CA ASP A 35 12.77 -7.76 2.08
C ASP A 35 11.41 -7.91 2.76
N GLY A 36 10.72 -9.02 2.48
CA GLY A 36 9.37 -9.25 2.98
C GLY A 36 8.26 -8.40 2.31
N PHE A 37 8.54 -7.70 1.21
CA PHE A 37 7.51 -6.96 0.48
C PHE A 37 6.36 -7.88 0.07
N THR A 38 5.17 -7.59 0.59
CA THR A 38 4.03 -8.51 0.59
C THR A 38 2.83 -7.88 -0.09
N VAL A 39 2.09 -8.70 -0.84
CA VAL A 39 0.79 -8.35 -1.41
C VAL A 39 -0.29 -9.06 -0.60
N VAL A 40 -1.31 -8.34 -0.16
CA VAL A 40 -2.50 -8.90 0.50
C VAL A 40 -3.71 -8.68 -0.39
N ILE A 41 -4.46 -9.74 -0.68
CA ILE A 41 -5.63 -9.71 -1.55
C ILE A 41 -6.84 -10.33 -0.87
N PRO A 42 -8.07 -9.90 -1.19
CA PRO A 42 -9.23 -10.76 -1.04
C PRO A 42 -9.14 -11.90 -2.06
N LYS A 43 -9.65 -13.09 -1.69
CA LYS A 43 -9.78 -14.22 -2.61
C LYS A 43 -10.86 -13.99 -3.66
N ALA A 44 -11.91 -13.27 -3.27
CA ALA A 44 -12.92 -12.77 -4.21
C ALA A 44 -12.32 -11.66 -5.08
N HIS A 45 -12.78 -11.57 -6.32
CA HIS A 45 -12.33 -10.55 -7.25
C HIS A 45 -13.10 -9.25 -7.05
N TYR A 46 -12.37 -8.15 -6.87
CA TYR A 46 -12.88 -6.80 -6.92
C TYR A 46 -11.94 -5.93 -7.77
N PRO A 47 -12.44 -4.92 -8.49
CA PRO A 47 -11.61 -3.99 -9.24
C PRO A 47 -10.51 -3.36 -8.39
N SER A 48 -9.42 -2.98 -9.03
CA SER A 48 -8.21 -2.52 -8.34
C SER A 48 -8.30 -1.18 -7.62
N TYR A 49 -9.27 -0.33 -7.96
CA TYR A 49 -9.37 1.00 -7.37
C TYR A 49 -10.14 0.96 -6.04
N ALA A 50 -9.39 1.13 -4.94
CA ALA A 50 -9.86 0.92 -3.57
C ALA A 50 -11.06 1.79 -3.19
N PHE A 51 -11.15 3.01 -3.73
CA PHE A 51 -12.15 3.99 -3.32
C PHE A 51 -13.47 3.92 -4.12
N ASP A 52 -13.57 3.00 -5.08
CA ASP A 52 -14.83 2.63 -5.74
C ASP A 52 -15.48 1.39 -5.12
N LEU A 53 -14.84 0.79 -4.11
CA LEU A 53 -15.34 -0.42 -3.46
C LEU A 53 -16.27 -0.09 -2.30
N GLU A 54 -17.14 -1.05 -1.96
CA GLU A 54 -17.96 -0.99 -0.76
C GLU A 54 -17.10 -0.93 0.51
N ASP A 55 -17.60 -0.23 1.53
CA ASP A 55 -16.90 0.03 2.79
C ASP A 55 -16.45 -1.27 3.48
N ASP A 56 -17.25 -2.33 3.42
CA ASP A 56 -16.95 -3.62 4.04
C ASP A 56 -15.78 -4.33 3.36
N VAL A 57 -15.68 -4.26 2.04
CA VAL A 57 -14.57 -4.82 1.25
C VAL A 57 -13.27 -4.08 1.60
N LEU A 58 -13.31 -2.75 1.60
CA LEU A 58 -12.13 -1.93 1.88
C LEU A 58 -11.66 -2.11 3.33
N THR A 59 -12.57 -2.00 4.29
CA THR A 59 -12.24 -2.14 5.71
C THR A 59 -11.78 -3.56 6.06
N GLY A 60 -12.40 -4.58 5.49
CA GLY A 60 -11.99 -5.98 5.64
C GLY A 60 -10.56 -6.21 5.15
N LEU A 61 -10.20 -5.69 3.97
CA LEU A 61 -8.85 -5.80 3.43
C LEU A 61 -7.82 -5.06 4.31
N VAL A 62 -8.14 -3.87 4.82
CA VAL A 62 -7.26 -3.12 5.73
C VAL A 62 -7.01 -3.90 7.02
N LEU A 63 -8.05 -4.53 7.59
CA LEU A 63 -7.92 -5.36 8.78
C LEU A 63 -7.08 -6.63 8.52
N ALA A 64 -7.25 -7.29 7.38
CA ALA A 64 -6.39 -8.40 6.97
C ALA A 64 -4.93 -7.95 6.82
N THR A 65 -4.72 -6.81 6.16
CA THR A 65 -3.40 -6.20 5.96
C THR A 65 -2.73 -5.89 7.30
N LYS A 66 -3.46 -5.36 8.27
CA LYS A 66 -2.96 -5.13 9.64
C LYS A 66 -2.46 -6.43 10.29
N LYS A 67 -3.18 -7.55 10.14
CA LYS A 67 -2.74 -8.86 10.68
C LYS A 67 -1.42 -9.29 10.03
N VAL A 68 -1.32 -9.15 8.71
CA VAL A 68 -0.11 -9.51 7.95
C VAL A 68 1.08 -8.63 8.32
N ALA A 69 0.88 -7.33 8.53
CA ALA A 69 1.93 -6.45 9.03
C ALA A 69 2.49 -6.94 10.39
N LYS A 70 1.63 -7.43 11.29
CA LYS A 70 2.07 -8.05 12.56
C LYS A 70 2.76 -9.41 12.38
N VAL A 71 2.52 -10.13 11.29
CA VAL A 71 3.31 -11.32 10.95
C VAL A 71 4.71 -10.90 10.51
N LEU A 72 4.82 -9.87 9.66
CA LEU A 72 6.10 -9.35 9.18
C LEU A 72 6.95 -8.76 10.32
N GLU A 73 6.38 -7.94 11.20
CA GLU A 73 7.07 -7.40 12.39
C GLU A 73 7.64 -8.51 13.31
N LYS A 74 6.97 -9.67 13.39
CA LYS A 74 7.48 -10.80 14.19
C LYS A 74 8.58 -11.59 13.48
N ALA A 75 8.53 -11.63 12.15
CA ALA A 75 9.50 -12.36 11.33
C ALA A 75 10.82 -11.61 11.18
N PHE A 76 10.77 -10.28 11.16
CA PHE A 76 11.93 -9.41 10.99
C PHE A 76 12.22 -8.64 12.28
N PRO A 77 13.22 -9.04 13.09
CA PRO A 77 13.49 -8.44 14.40
C PRO A 77 13.92 -6.97 14.32
N ASP A 78 14.37 -6.51 13.16
CA ASP A 78 14.78 -5.12 12.89
C ASP A 78 13.64 -4.23 12.36
N VAL A 79 12.42 -4.78 12.21
CA VAL A 79 11.24 -4.07 11.68
C VAL A 79 10.26 -3.77 12.82
N ALA A 80 10.05 -2.50 13.14
CA ALA A 80 8.97 -2.07 14.05
C ALA A 80 7.71 -1.60 13.33
N ARG A 81 7.80 -1.30 12.02
CA ARG A 81 6.72 -0.69 11.24
C ARG A 81 6.69 -1.22 9.82
N CYS A 82 5.51 -1.25 9.22
CA CYS A 82 5.32 -1.52 7.79
C CYS A 82 4.57 -0.35 7.15
N GLY A 83 4.99 0.05 5.95
CA GLY A 83 4.22 0.93 5.08
C GLY A 83 3.11 0.15 4.37
N MET A 84 1.96 0.78 4.14
CA MET A 84 0.83 0.21 3.41
C MET A 84 0.45 1.11 2.25
N PHE A 85 0.21 0.54 1.07
CA PHE A 85 -0.13 1.28 -0.15
C PHE A 85 -1.28 0.61 -0.90
N PHE A 86 -2.17 1.42 -1.46
CA PHE A 86 -3.12 1.04 -2.50
C PHE A 86 -2.77 1.84 -3.76
N GLU A 87 -2.62 1.17 -4.90
CA GLU A 87 -2.20 1.79 -6.16
C GLU A 87 -3.10 1.37 -7.31
N GLY A 88 -3.20 0.05 -7.56
CA GLY A 88 -4.17 -0.54 -8.49
C GLY A 88 -3.76 -0.60 -9.96
N TYR A 89 -2.75 0.15 -10.41
CA TYR A 89 -2.37 0.18 -11.83
C TYR A 89 -1.62 -1.05 -12.36
N GLY A 90 -1.05 -1.89 -11.49
CA GLY A 90 -0.27 -3.07 -11.92
C GLY A 90 -1.10 -4.31 -12.24
N VAL A 91 -2.13 -4.58 -11.44
CA VAL A 91 -3.03 -5.73 -11.58
C VAL A 91 -4.43 -5.27 -11.20
N ASP A 92 -5.39 -5.51 -12.09
CA ASP A 92 -6.78 -5.15 -11.85
C ASP A 92 -7.48 -6.12 -10.89
N HIS A 93 -7.06 -6.11 -9.63
CA HIS A 93 -7.65 -6.84 -8.52
C HIS A 93 -7.21 -6.13 -7.25
N ILE A 94 -8.14 -5.69 -6.38
CA ILE A 94 -7.75 -4.90 -5.20
C ILE A 94 -6.70 -5.59 -4.34
N HIS A 95 -5.63 -4.88 -4.04
CA HIS A 95 -4.54 -5.42 -3.24
C HIS A 95 -3.86 -4.32 -2.44
N SER A 96 -3.57 -4.62 -1.18
CA SER A 96 -2.66 -3.78 -0.40
C SER A 96 -1.24 -4.29 -0.59
N LYS A 97 -0.29 -3.35 -0.64
CA LYS A 97 1.14 -3.65 -0.63
C LYS A 97 1.70 -3.29 0.74
N LEU A 98 2.40 -4.21 1.38
CA LEU A 98 3.13 -4.01 2.63
C LEU A 98 4.63 -3.95 2.36
N SER A 99 5.26 -2.89 2.85
CA SER A 99 6.71 -2.68 2.79
C SER A 99 7.27 -2.64 4.21
N PRO A 100 7.91 -3.72 4.70
CA PRO A 100 8.65 -3.72 5.95
C PRO A 100 9.70 -2.61 6.00
N MET A 101 9.68 -1.80 7.06
CA MET A 101 10.63 -0.73 7.27
C MET A 101 11.81 -1.26 8.11
N HIS A 102 12.76 -1.90 7.46
CA HIS A 102 13.96 -2.47 8.10
C HIS A 102 14.79 -1.41 8.85
N GLY A 103 15.46 -1.84 9.91
CA GLY A 103 16.24 -0.98 10.82
C GLY A 103 15.42 -0.02 11.69
N THR A 104 14.09 -0.14 11.73
CA THR A 104 13.24 0.73 12.56
C THR A 104 13.03 0.22 13.99
N ALA A 105 13.41 -1.02 14.30
CA ALA A 105 13.25 -1.60 15.65
C ALA A 105 14.10 -0.93 16.72
N ASP A 106 15.28 -0.41 16.37
CA ASP A 106 16.19 0.26 17.31
C ASP A 106 15.72 1.67 17.70
N MET A 107 14.62 2.16 17.10
CA MET A 107 14.06 3.48 17.40
C MET A 107 13.22 3.43 18.69
N THR A 108 13.90 3.52 19.84
CA THR A 108 13.28 3.52 21.17
C THR A 108 12.51 4.81 21.47
N GLU A 109 12.89 5.93 20.86
CA GLU A 109 12.19 7.22 20.93
C GLU A 109 11.81 7.67 19.52
N TRP A 110 10.65 8.30 19.38
CA TRP A 110 10.21 8.81 18.09
C TRP A 110 11.13 9.92 17.58
N ARG A 111 11.62 9.76 16.36
CA ARG A 111 12.31 10.80 15.59
C ARG A 111 11.93 10.67 14.12
N PRO A 112 11.95 11.76 13.34
CA PRO A 112 11.72 11.68 11.91
C PRO A 112 12.88 10.94 11.21
N ILE A 113 12.54 10.14 10.20
CA ILE A 113 13.49 9.58 9.24
C ILE A 113 13.18 10.24 7.91
N GLU A 114 14.05 11.15 7.48
CA GLU A 114 13.84 11.99 6.30
C GLU A 114 14.83 11.64 5.20
N HIS A 115 14.32 11.55 3.98
CA HIS A 115 15.13 11.43 2.78
C HIS A 115 15.30 12.81 2.13
N LYS A 116 16.53 13.11 1.72
CA LYS A 116 16.96 14.48 1.39
C LYS A 116 16.87 14.85 -0.09
N GLN A 117 16.23 14.03 -0.93
CA GLN A 117 16.07 14.36 -2.35
C GLN A 117 14.61 14.73 -2.63
N PRO A 118 14.31 16.03 -2.79
CA PRO A 118 12.97 16.48 -3.12
C PRO A 118 12.62 16.13 -4.56
N ALA A 119 11.39 15.65 -4.79
CA ALA A 119 10.87 15.39 -6.14
C ALA A 119 9.37 15.73 -6.21
N PHE A 120 9.01 16.70 -7.05
CA PHE A 120 7.62 17.08 -7.32
C PHE A 120 7.21 16.62 -8.72
N TYR A 121 6.09 15.91 -8.79
CA TYR A 121 5.54 15.39 -10.05
C TYR A 121 4.16 16.00 -10.30
N THR A 122 3.96 16.59 -11.49
CA THR A 122 2.64 17.08 -11.93
C THR A 122 1.78 16.00 -12.58
N GLN A 123 2.38 14.86 -12.92
CA GLN A 123 1.74 13.70 -13.51
C GLN A 123 2.15 12.44 -12.74
N TYR A 124 1.29 11.43 -12.72
CA TYR A 124 1.58 10.17 -12.04
C TYR A 124 2.82 9.49 -12.66
N PRO A 125 3.92 9.30 -11.90
CA PRO A 125 5.18 8.79 -12.46
C PRO A 125 5.24 7.25 -12.54
N GLY A 126 4.12 6.56 -12.29
CA GLY A 126 4.07 5.09 -12.23
C GLY A 126 4.39 4.50 -10.85
N PHE A 127 4.48 5.33 -9.81
CA PHE A 127 4.60 4.91 -8.41
C PHE A 127 4.09 5.99 -7.46
N LEU A 128 3.81 5.60 -6.21
CA LEU A 128 3.50 6.52 -5.11
C LEU A 128 4.72 6.70 -4.21
N SER A 129 4.88 7.91 -3.68
CA SER A 129 5.98 8.28 -2.79
C SER A 129 5.45 9.07 -1.61
N SER A 130 6.04 8.86 -0.43
CA SER A 130 5.80 9.67 0.78
C SER A 130 6.90 10.70 1.02
N HIS A 131 7.80 10.91 0.05
CA HIS A 131 8.89 11.86 0.17
C HIS A 131 8.39 13.30 0.04
N ASP A 132 8.88 14.16 0.94
CA ASP A 132 8.60 15.59 0.88
C ASP A 132 9.41 16.28 -0.23
N CYS A 133 8.91 17.45 -0.63
CA CYS A 133 9.59 18.38 -1.55
C CYS A 133 9.90 19.69 -0.82
N GLU A 134 10.38 20.69 -1.55
CA GLU A 134 10.53 22.06 -1.05
C GLU A 134 9.19 22.62 -0.55
N ARG A 135 9.24 23.45 0.50
CA ARG A 135 8.05 24.10 1.06
C ARG A 135 7.35 24.94 -0.02
N ALA A 136 6.10 24.60 -0.29
CA ALA A 136 5.28 25.35 -1.23
C ALA A 136 4.91 26.75 -0.71
N ASP A 137 4.56 27.65 -1.63
CA ASP A 137 4.07 28.99 -1.32
C ASP A 137 2.66 28.93 -0.72
N ASP A 138 2.45 29.56 0.45
CA ASP A 138 1.19 29.48 1.20
C ASP A 138 0.01 30.07 0.44
N LYS A 139 0.25 31.12 -0.36
CA LYS A 139 -0.80 31.73 -1.18
C LYS A 139 -1.24 30.76 -2.28
N LYS A 140 -0.29 30.12 -2.98
CA LYS A 140 -0.60 29.07 -3.96
C LYS A 140 -1.34 27.88 -3.33
N LEU A 141 -0.94 27.45 -2.13
CA LEU A 141 -1.63 26.39 -1.40
C LEU A 141 -3.07 26.79 -1.05
N ALA A 142 -3.30 28.02 -0.61
CA ALA A 142 -4.63 28.52 -0.30
C ALA A 142 -5.53 28.58 -1.54
N GLU A 143 -5.01 29.05 -2.68
CA GLU A 143 -5.71 29.07 -3.97
C GLU A 143 -6.06 27.65 -4.43
N LEU A 144 -5.10 26.72 -4.38
CA LEU A 144 -5.33 25.32 -4.74
C LEU A 144 -6.38 24.67 -3.85
N ALA A 145 -6.31 24.90 -2.53
CA ALA A 145 -7.28 24.35 -1.59
C ALA A 145 -8.69 24.91 -1.82
N ALA A 146 -8.82 26.19 -2.18
CA ALA A 146 -10.11 26.77 -2.54
C ALA A 146 -10.67 26.16 -3.83
N ALA A 147 -9.82 25.95 -4.85
CA ALA A 147 -10.22 25.31 -6.10
C ALA A 147 -10.70 23.86 -5.90
N ILE A 148 -10.00 23.08 -5.07
CA ILE A 148 -10.39 21.69 -4.73
C ILE A 148 -11.75 21.67 -4.04
N ARG A 149 -11.97 22.52 -3.03
CA ARG A 149 -13.27 22.59 -2.32
C ARG A 149 -14.41 23.00 -3.23
N ALA A 150 -14.20 23.99 -4.11
CA ALA A 150 -15.21 24.41 -5.08
C ALA A 150 -15.59 23.29 -6.08
N GLY A 151 -14.69 22.32 -6.30
CA GLY A 151 -14.97 21.13 -7.10
C GLY A 151 -15.84 20.09 -6.40
N GLN A 152 -15.98 20.13 -5.06
CA GLN A 152 -16.78 19.16 -4.29
C GLN A 152 -18.29 19.42 -4.37
N GLU A 153 -18.70 20.62 -4.76
CA GLU A 153 -20.11 21.03 -4.85
C GLU A 153 -20.74 20.73 -6.23
N LYS A 154 -19.98 20.11 -7.14
CA LYS A 154 -20.43 19.71 -8.49
C LYS A 154 -20.68 18.22 -8.56
#